data_AF-G5GL45-F1
#
_entry.id   AF-G5GL45-F1
#
_cell.length_a   1.000
_cell.length_b   1.000
_cell.length_c   1.000
_cell.angle_alpha   90.00
_cell.angle_beta   90.00
_cell.angle_gamma   90.00
#
_symmetry.space_group_name_H-M   'P 1'
#
loop_
_entity.id
_entity.type
_entity.pdbx_description
1 polymer ?
#
loop_
_entity_poly.entity_id
_entity_poly.type
_entity_poly.pdbx_seq_one_letter_code
_entity_poly.pdbx_strand_id
1 'polypeptide(L)'
;MRVIQERIIELTSWLNDFIKVLFEKYEQYKQEKREEYENKAELFNLYEYISIYYDLQGEKARKLNPYASNKKIGADLRRFSKARIYLKDNNLETIADLQERISTLQSQNKKSSQDIKAKTARIESLNKCFTYADIIKDNKQVFEEWNSKSLFKESFYNSHKDEIDKYKRARAILEKITGSSAIKIKDWQKEIQSLEDEISKLNRQSQIVKEEYESINHIKYAVKTVNDDYGIDLSIEIDKAIKRGEKPSVIAQIKKYQEQQEAYEKRKEKTKNYYRNEER
;
A
#
# COMPACT_ATOMS: atom_id res chain seq x y z
N MET A 1 48.18 -48.35 15.12
CA MET A 1 47.02 -47.57 15.62
C MET A 1 47.39 -46.11 15.90
N ARG A 2 48.44 -45.82 16.70
CA ARG A 2 48.94 -44.44 16.94
C ARG A 2 49.27 -43.62 15.68
N VAL A 3 50.02 -44.18 14.74
CA VAL A 3 50.44 -43.49 13.50
C VAL A 3 49.27 -43.06 12.62
N ILE A 4 48.18 -43.84 12.62
CA ILE A 4 46.96 -43.49 11.86
C ILE A 4 46.21 -42.35 12.57
N GLN A 5 46.16 -42.36 13.91
CA GLN A 5 45.55 -41.28 14.70
C GLN A 5 46.32 -39.96 14.56
N GLU A 6 47.64 -40.00 14.57
CA GLU A 6 48.50 -38.82 14.34
C GLU A 6 48.25 -38.21 12.96
N ARG A 7 48.18 -39.04 11.90
CA ARG A 7 47.85 -38.56 10.55
C ARG A 7 46.45 -37.98 10.43
N ILE A 8 45.46 -38.55 11.13
CA ILE A 8 44.10 -37.99 11.18
C ILE A 8 44.10 -36.62 11.87
N ILE A 9 44.86 -36.46 12.97
CA ILE A 9 44.99 -35.18 13.68
C ILE A 9 45.66 -34.12 12.79
N GLU A 10 46.74 -34.47 12.10
CA GLU A 10 47.42 -33.56 11.16
C GLU A 10 46.49 -33.11 10.02
N LEU A 11 45.77 -34.05 9.40
CA LEU A 11 44.80 -33.73 8.34
C LEU A 11 43.66 -32.85 8.86
N THR A 12 43.16 -33.11 10.07
CA THR A 12 42.09 -32.31 10.68
C THR A 12 42.57 -30.90 11.00
N SER A 13 43.81 -30.76 11.50
CA SER A 13 44.44 -29.45 11.74
C SER A 13 44.57 -28.66 10.44
N TRP A 14 45.11 -29.30 9.40
CA TRP A 14 45.29 -28.66 8.09
C TRP A 14 43.96 -28.22 7.47
N LEU A 15 42.91 -29.03 7.59
CA LEU A 15 41.56 -28.66 7.12
C LEU A 15 40.99 -27.46 7.88
N ASN A 16 41.18 -27.40 9.20
CA ASN A 16 40.71 -26.27 10.00
C ASN A 16 41.46 -24.97 9.65
N ASP A 17 42.78 -25.04 9.46
CA ASP A 17 43.58 -23.90 9.04
C ASP A 17 43.16 -23.41 7.65
N PHE A 18 42.88 -24.34 6.72
CA PHE A 18 42.39 -24.01 5.39
C PHE A 18 41.00 -23.36 5.42
N ILE A 19 40.07 -23.87 6.24
CA ILE A 19 38.73 -23.27 6.42
C ILE A 19 38.86 -21.84 6.98
N LYS A 20 39.76 -21.63 7.94
CA LYS A 20 40.01 -20.31 8.52
C LYS A 20 40.52 -19.32 7.48
N VAL A 21 41.50 -19.72 6.67
CA VAL A 21 42.03 -18.88 5.58
C VAL A 21 40.95 -18.56 4.54
N LEU A 22 40.11 -19.53 4.17
CA LEU A 22 38.99 -19.29 3.26
C LEU A 22 37.97 -18.32 3.84
N PHE A 23 37.65 -18.44 5.13
CA PHE A 23 36.72 -17.56 5.82
C PHE A 23 37.26 -16.12 5.89
N GLU A 24 38.53 -15.96 6.28
CA GLU A 24 39.21 -14.66 6.32
C GLU A 24 39.25 -14.00 4.93
N LYS A 25 39.52 -14.78 3.87
CA LYS A 25 39.48 -14.27 2.49
C LYS A 25 38.09 -13.87 2.03
N TYR A 26 37.06 -14.61 2.45
CA TYR A 26 35.67 -14.29 2.16
C TYR A 26 35.23 -13.00 2.86
N GLU A 27 35.58 -12.83 4.15
CA GLU A 27 35.30 -11.61 4.90
C GLU A 27 36.08 -10.40 4.35
N GLN A 28 37.35 -10.58 3.96
CA GLN A 28 38.13 -9.55 3.27
C GLN A 28 37.46 -9.10 1.97
N TYR A 29 37.06 -10.05 1.11
CA TYR A 29 36.35 -9.75 -0.12
C TYR A 29 35.04 -8.98 0.14
N LYS A 30 34.27 -9.40 1.14
CA LYS A 30 33.03 -8.72 1.54
C LYS A 30 33.29 -7.29 2.01
N GLN A 31 34.36 -7.09 2.78
CA GLN A 31 34.76 -5.77 3.28
C GLN A 31 35.30 -4.85 2.16
N GLU A 32 36.15 -5.36 1.27
CA GLU A 32 36.64 -4.63 0.08
C GLU A 32 35.48 -4.21 -0.82
N LYS A 33 34.52 -5.12 -1.06
CA LYS A 33 33.31 -4.79 -1.82
C LYS A 33 32.47 -3.74 -1.11
N ARG A 34 32.28 -3.87 0.21
CA ARG A 34 31.59 -2.87 1.01
C ARG A 34 32.24 -1.48 0.89
N GLU A 35 33.56 -1.39 0.99
CA GLU A 35 34.30 -0.12 0.84
C GLU A 35 34.26 0.43 -0.61
N GLU A 36 34.32 -0.43 -1.62
CA GLU A 36 34.15 -0.07 -3.04
C GLU A 36 32.76 0.52 -3.29
N TYR A 37 31.72 -0.14 -2.78
CA TYR A 37 30.35 0.31 -2.91
C TYR A 37 30.10 1.57 -2.07
N GLU A 38 30.47 1.61 -0.78
CA GLU A 38 30.29 2.77 0.10
C GLU A 38 30.94 4.07 -0.43
N ASN A 39 31.97 3.97 -1.28
CA ASN A 39 32.63 5.10 -1.93
C ASN A 39 32.05 5.46 -3.30
N LYS A 40 31.15 4.64 -3.86
CA LYS A 40 30.42 4.94 -5.09
C LYS A 40 29.23 5.82 -4.74
N ALA A 41 29.26 7.08 -5.18
CA ALA A 41 28.20 8.08 -4.98
C ALA A 41 26.80 7.63 -5.48
N GLU A 42 26.73 6.52 -6.21
CA GLU A 42 25.61 5.94 -6.93
C GLU A 42 24.77 4.97 -6.10
N LEU A 43 25.07 4.75 -4.82
CA LEU A 43 24.30 3.87 -3.93
C LEU A 43 22.90 4.37 -3.55
N PHE A 44 22.48 5.54 -4.04
CA PHE A 44 21.07 5.92 -4.07
C PHE A 44 20.35 5.49 -5.34
N ASN A 45 21.07 5.04 -6.36
CA ASN A 45 20.55 4.71 -7.66
C ASN A 45 19.84 3.35 -7.64
N LEU A 46 18.52 3.38 -7.80
CA LEU A 46 17.66 2.19 -7.90
C LEU A 46 18.07 1.32 -9.10
N TYR A 47 18.54 1.95 -10.17
CA TYR A 47 19.68 1.54 -10.98
C TYR A 47 20.42 0.29 -10.51
N GLU A 48 21.36 0.56 -9.63
CA GLU A 48 22.37 -0.36 -9.20
C GLU A 48 21.82 -1.33 -8.19
N TYR A 49 20.93 -0.87 -7.28
CA TYR A 49 20.26 -1.75 -6.32
C TYR A 49 19.58 -2.95 -6.99
N ILE A 50 18.84 -2.70 -8.07
CA ILE A 50 18.12 -3.77 -8.75
C ILE A 50 19.08 -4.72 -9.49
N SER A 51 20.18 -4.20 -10.04
CA SER A 51 21.22 -5.03 -10.67
C SER A 51 21.96 -5.89 -9.65
N ILE A 52 22.45 -5.29 -8.57
CA ILE A 52 23.15 -5.98 -7.47
C ILE A 52 22.24 -7.03 -6.85
N TYR A 53 20.97 -6.67 -6.58
CA TYR A 53 20.00 -7.63 -6.07
C TYR A 53 19.81 -8.83 -7.01
N TYR A 54 19.74 -8.59 -8.32
CA TYR A 54 19.60 -9.66 -9.31
C TYR A 54 20.83 -10.60 -9.32
N ASP A 55 22.03 -10.05 -9.22
CA ASP A 55 23.26 -10.84 -9.13
C ASP A 55 23.30 -11.69 -7.85
N LEU A 56 22.93 -11.11 -6.70
CA LEU A 56 22.78 -11.84 -5.43
C LEU A 56 21.77 -12.99 -5.54
N GLN A 57 20.65 -12.78 -6.24
CA GLN A 57 19.69 -13.85 -6.50
C GLN A 57 20.24 -14.94 -7.44
N GLY A 58 21.05 -14.55 -8.43
CA GLY A 58 21.75 -15.46 -9.32
C GLY A 58 22.73 -16.37 -8.58
N GLU A 59 23.52 -15.82 -7.67
CA GLU A 59 24.40 -16.62 -6.81
C GLU A 59 23.63 -17.61 -5.93
N LYS A 60 22.52 -17.18 -5.35
CA LYS A 60 21.61 -18.05 -4.57
C LYS A 60 21.04 -19.17 -5.46
N ALA A 61 20.71 -18.89 -6.72
CA ALA A 61 20.19 -19.88 -7.66
C ALA A 61 21.25 -20.93 -8.06
N ARG A 62 22.51 -20.53 -8.26
CA ARG A 62 23.61 -21.46 -8.61
C ARG A 62 23.88 -22.52 -7.56
N LYS A 63 23.49 -22.28 -6.31
CA LYS A 63 23.60 -23.25 -5.19
C LYS A 63 22.49 -24.31 -5.18
N LEU A 64 21.47 -24.17 -6.04
CA LEU A 64 20.34 -25.11 -6.14
C LEU A 64 20.62 -26.20 -7.17
N ASN A 65 19.83 -27.28 -7.13
CA ASN A 65 19.85 -28.28 -8.19
C ASN A 65 19.45 -27.67 -9.56
N PRO A 66 19.85 -28.27 -10.69
CA PRO A 66 19.68 -27.67 -12.02
C PRO A 66 18.24 -27.24 -12.35
N TYR A 67 17.24 -28.07 -12.01
CA TYR A 67 15.84 -27.76 -12.28
C TYR A 67 15.35 -26.56 -11.46
N ALA A 68 15.61 -26.57 -10.14
CA ALA A 68 15.23 -25.47 -9.25
C ALA A 68 15.97 -24.17 -9.59
N SER A 69 17.25 -24.27 -9.96
CA SER A 69 18.07 -23.15 -10.40
C SER A 69 17.49 -22.49 -11.65
N ASN A 70 17.21 -23.26 -12.71
CA ASN A 70 16.64 -22.73 -13.96
C ASN A 70 15.29 -22.04 -13.73
N LYS A 71 14.41 -22.65 -12.92
CA LYS A 71 13.12 -22.07 -12.57
C LYS A 71 13.28 -20.74 -11.81
N LYS A 72 14.22 -20.68 -10.86
CA LYS A 72 14.51 -19.47 -10.09
C LYS A 72 15.08 -18.35 -10.96
N ILE A 73 16.10 -18.65 -11.78
CA ILE A 73 16.71 -17.68 -12.70
C ILE A 73 15.66 -17.06 -13.63
N GLY A 74 14.78 -17.89 -14.22
CA GLY A 74 13.71 -17.39 -15.09
C GLY A 74 12.72 -16.48 -14.37
N ALA A 75 12.35 -16.79 -13.13
CA ALA A 75 11.46 -15.96 -12.33
C ALA A 75 12.13 -14.64 -11.90
N ASP A 76 13.38 -14.70 -11.46
CA ASP A 76 14.14 -13.52 -11.01
C ASP A 76 14.46 -12.60 -12.18
N LEU A 77 14.73 -13.12 -13.40
CA LEU A 77 14.90 -12.31 -14.61
C LEU A 77 13.62 -11.53 -14.96
N ARG A 78 12.46 -12.17 -14.87
CA ARG A 78 11.16 -11.50 -15.09
C ARG A 78 10.94 -10.38 -14.09
N ARG A 79 11.25 -10.62 -12.82
CA ARG A 79 11.13 -9.62 -11.74
C ARG A 79 12.10 -8.45 -11.92
N PHE A 80 13.35 -8.74 -12.27
CA PHE A 80 14.37 -7.74 -12.60
C PHE A 80 13.91 -6.84 -13.76
N SER A 81 13.46 -7.45 -14.86
CA SER A 81 12.95 -6.72 -16.03
C SER A 81 11.74 -5.85 -15.67
N LYS A 82 10.75 -6.40 -14.94
CA LYS A 82 9.58 -5.64 -14.48
C LYS A 82 9.98 -4.44 -13.62
N ALA A 83 10.94 -4.60 -12.70
CA ALA A 83 11.44 -3.48 -11.89
C ALA A 83 12.15 -2.41 -12.74
N ARG A 84 13.02 -2.82 -13.66
CA ARG A 84 13.71 -1.90 -14.60
C ARG A 84 12.74 -1.08 -15.44
N ILE A 85 11.73 -1.73 -16.01
CA ILE A 85 10.69 -1.09 -16.81
C ILE A 85 9.91 -0.11 -15.93
N TYR A 86 9.47 -0.52 -14.74
CA TYR A 86 8.73 0.36 -13.83
C TYR A 86 9.53 1.61 -13.46
N LEU A 87 10.81 1.46 -13.10
CA LEU A 87 11.69 2.59 -12.80
C LEU A 87 11.78 3.56 -13.99
N LYS A 88 11.96 3.01 -15.21
CA LYS A 88 12.09 3.80 -16.44
C LYS A 88 10.79 4.54 -16.78
N ASP A 89 9.67 3.85 -16.81
CA ASP A 89 8.37 4.40 -17.20
C ASP A 89 7.90 5.50 -16.24
N ASN A 90 8.38 5.46 -14.99
CA ASN A 90 8.06 6.45 -13.96
C ASN A 90 9.19 7.44 -13.66
N ASN A 91 10.29 7.39 -14.43
CA ASN A 91 11.47 8.24 -14.25
C ASN A 91 12.01 8.25 -12.80
N LEU A 92 12.15 7.05 -12.22
CA LEU A 92 12.61 6.85 -10.84
C LEU A 92 14.06 6.39 -10.84
N GLU A 93 14.98 7.30 -10.50
CA GLU A 93 16.40 7.00 -10.45
C GLU A 93 16.85 6.70 -9.03
N THR A 94 16.34 7.44 -8.05
CA THR A 94 16.84 7.44 -6.67
C THR A 94 15.84 6.96 -5.64
N ILE A 95 16.30 6.57 -4.44
CA ILE A 95 15.43 6.30 -3.28
C ILE A 95 14.49 7.48 -2.99
N ALA A 96 14.96 8.72 -3.18
CA ALA A 96 14.13 9.91 -3.00
C ALA A 96 12.97 9.96 -4.00
N ASP A 97 13.24 9.69 -5.29
CA ASP A 97 12.20 9.65 -6.33
C ASP A 97 11.15 8.56 -6.04
N LEU A 98 11.60 7.38 -5.63
CA LEU A 98 10.70 6.30 -5.23
C LEU A 98 9.83 6.69 -4.04
N GLN A 99 10.40 7.38 -3.04
CA GLN A 99 9.64 7.81 -1.88
C GLN A 99 8.66 8.95 -2.20
N GLU A 100 9.00 9.83 -3.15
CA GLU A 100 8.10 10.84 -3.67
C GLU A 100 6.93 10.20 -4.44
N ARG A 101 7.20 9.19 -5.28
CA ARG A 101 6.16 8.41 -5.97
C ARG A 101 5.24 7.72 -4.97
N ILE A 102 5.78 7.07 -3.95
CA ILE A 102 4.99 6.46 -2.85
C ILE A 102 4.09 7.51 -2.21
N SER A 103 4.63 8.67 -1.86
CA SER A 103 3.86 9.75 -1.21
C SER A 103 2.73 10.26 -2.10
N THR A 104 2.97 10.37 -3.40
CA THR A 104 1.97 10.77 -4.41
C THR A 104 0.85 9.74 -4.50
N LEU A 105 1.19 8.46 -4.63
CA LEU A 105 0.21 7.37 -4.68
C LEU A 105 -0.62 7.28 -3.39
N GLN A 106 0.00 7.48 -2.22
CA GLN A 106 -0.70 7.52 -0.93
C GLN A 106 -1.72 8.66 -0.88
N SER A 107 -1.35 9.85 -1.34
CA SER A 107 -2.23 11.02 -1.40
C SER A 107 -3.40 10.80 -2.35
N GLN A 108 -3.13 10.31 -3.57
CA GLN A 108 -4.14 9.97 -4.56
C GLN A 108 -5.14 8.94 -4.03
N ASN A 109 -4.65 7.84 -3.46
CA ASN A 109 -5.52 6.78 -2.94
C ASN A 109 -6.38 7.26 -1.75
N LYS A 110 -5.82 8.12 -0.88
CA LYS A 110 -6.59 8.74 0.22
C LYS A 110 -7.73 9.60 -0.33
N LYS A 111 -7.46 10.43 -1.33
CA LYS A 111 -8.46 11.28 -1.97
C LYS A 111 -9.55 10.43 -2.63
N SER A 112 -9.17 9.44 -3.44
CA SER A 112 -10.14 8.53 -4.09
C SER A 112 -11.02 7.80 -3.06
N SER A 113 -10.44 7.33 -1.95
CA SER A 113 -11.20 6.67 -0.89
C SER A 113 -12.22 7.60 -0.22
N GLN A 114 -11.83 8.86 0.04
CA GLN A 114 -12.73 9.87 0.59
C GLN A 114 -13.86 10.21 -0.39
N ASP A 115 -13.54 10.36 -1.67
CA ASP A 115 -14.51 10.66 -2.73
C ASP A 115 -15.52 9.50 -2.89
N ILE A 116 -15.05 8.25 -2.93
CA ILE A 116 -15.92 7.07 -2.97
C ILE A 116 -16.87 7.09 -1.77
N LYS A 117 -16.35 7.28 -0.56
CA LYS A 117 -17.16 7.31 0.67
C LYS A 117 -18.24 8.39 0.62
N ALA A 118 -17.91 9.60 0.17
CA ALA A 118 -18.86 10.70 0.06
C ALA A 118 -19.96 10.38 -0.97
N LYS A 119 -19.59 9.84 -2.14
CA LYS A 119 -20.53 9.45 -3.20
C LYS A 119 -21.44 8.31 -2.76
N THR A 120 -20.92 7.28 -2.09
CA THR A 120 -21.70 6.19 -1.51
C THR A 120 -22.72 6.71 -0.50
N ALA A 121 -22.32 7.59 0.42
CA ALA A 121 -23.24 8.20 1.39
C ALA A 121 -24.34 9.04 0.71
N ARG A 122 -24.02 9.70 -0.40
CA ARG A 122 -25.02 10.43 -1.21
C ARG A 122 -26.01 9.47 -1.87
N ILE A 123 -25.55 8.39 -2.48
CA ILE A 123 -26.41 7.34 -3.06
C ILE A 123 -27.34 6.76 -1.98
N GLU A 124 -26.83 6.42 -0.80
CA GLU A 124 -27.65 5.92 0.31
C GLU A 124 -28.73 6.93 0.74
N SER A 125 -28.39 8.22 0.74
CA SER A 125 -29.34 9.29 1.07
C SER A 125 -30.43 9.42 0.00
N LEU A 126 -30.07 9.36 -1.29
CA LEU A 126 -31.03 9.37 -2.41
C LEU A 126 -31.91 8.12 -2.40
N ASN A 127 -31.36 6.96 -2.05
CA ASN A 127 -32.14 5.72 -1.93
C ASN A 127 -33.22 5.82 -0.86
N LYS A 128 -32.94 6.49 0.28
CA LYS A 128 -33.96 6.79 1.29
C LYS A 128 -35.07 7.70 0.76
N CYS A 129 -34.79 8.58 -0.19
CA CYS A 129 -35.81 9.45 -0.78
C CYS A 129 -36.92 8.67 -1.50
N PHE A 130 -36.63 7.51 -2.09
CA PHE A 130 -37.68 6.68 -2.70
C PHE A 130 -38.67 6.17 -1.65
N THR A 131 -38.16 5.66 -0.52
CA THR A 131 -39.01 5.22 0.60
C THR A 131 -39.88 6.37 1.14
N TYR A 132 -39.32 7.57 1.28
CA TYR A 132 -40.10 8.73 1.72
C TYR A 132 -41.10 9.20 0.67
N ALA A 133 -40.76 9.10 -0.62
CA ALA A 133 -41.69 9.41 -1.70
C ALA A 133 -42.90 8.46 -1.69
N ASP A 134 -42.69 7.18 -1.42
CA ASP A 134 -43.76 6.19 -1.27
C ASP A 134 -44.65 6.51 -0.04
N ILE A 135 -44.05 6.79 1.12
CA ILE A 135 -44.80 7.21 2.33
C ILE A 135 -45.64 8.46 2.04
N ILE A 136 -45.07 9.45 1.34
CA ILE A 136 -45.79 10.67 0.97
C ILE A 136 -46.96 10.35 0.05
N LYS A 137 -46.76 9.46 -0.93
CA LYS A 137 -47.80 9.03 -1.87
C LYS A 137 -48.94 8.30 -1.14
N ASP A 138 -48.62 7.35 -0.27
CA ASP A 138 -49.59 6.50 0.42
C ASP A 138 -50.46 7.28 1.40
N ASN A 139 -49.89 8.31 2.04
CA ASN A 139 -50.59 9.12 3.05
C ASN A 139 -51.14 10.45 2.49
N LYS A 140 -50.98 10.69 1.18
CA LYS A 140 -51.29 11.98 0.54
C LYS A 140 -52.76 12.37 0.71
N GLN A 141 -53.66 11.44 0.42
CA GLN A 141 -55.10 11.71 0.42
C GLN A 141 -55.61 12.09 1.83
N VAL A 142 -55.21 11.32 2.84
CA VAL A 142 -55.57 11.59 4.25
C VAL A 142 -55.01 12.93 4.71
N PHE A 143 -53.77 13.25 4.33
CA PHE A 143 -53.16 14.54 4.65
C PHE A 143 -53.88 15.71 3.98
N GLU A 144 -54.22 15.60 2.68
CA GLU A 144 -54.92 16.65 1.94
C GLU A 144 -56.35 16.88 2.46
N GLU A 145 -57.04 15.80 2.83
CA GLU A 145 -58.35 15.87 3.48
C GLU A 145 -58.25 16.57 4.85
N TRP A 146 -57.31 16.16 5.71
CA TRP A 146 -57.10 16.85 6.99
C TRP A 146 -56.76 18.34 6.78
N ASN A 147 -55.89 18.65 5.83
CA ASN A 147 -55.41 20.00 5.60
C ASN A 147 -56.53 20.94 5.12
N SER A 148 -57.46 20.43 4.31
CA SER A 148 -58.61 21.18 3.76
C SER A 148 -59.79 21.34 4.72
N LYS A 149 -59.89 20.53 5.78
CA LYS A 149 -60.96 20.67 6.78
C LYS A 149 -60.83 21.94 7.60
N SER A 150 -61.97 22.62 7.79
CA SER A 150 -62.17 23.72 8.74
C SER A 150 -62.95 23.27 9.98
N LEU A 151 -63.99 22.44 9.80
CA LEU A 151 -64.77 21.82 10.89
C LEU A 151 -64.25 20.42 11.22
N PHE A 152 -64.29 20.04 12.50
CA PHE A 152 -63.86 18.73 13.02
C PHE A 152 -62.39 18.35 12.72
N LYS A 153 -61.53 19.33 12.39
CA LYS A 153 -60.13 19.11 12.01
C LYS A 153 -59.31 18.38 13.09
N GLU A 154 -59.49 18.76 14.35
CA GLU A 154 -58.83 18.15 15.51
C GLU A 154 -59.23 16.68 15.67
N SER A 155 -60.54 16.40 15.59
CA SER A 155 -61.07 15.03 15.69
C SER A 155 -60.56 14.16 14.54
N PHE A 156 -60.54 14.69 13.32
CA PHE A 156 -59.99 13.97 12.16
C PHE A 156 -58.48 13.71 12.31
N TYR A 157 -57.73 14.70 12.80
CA TYR A 157 -56.31 14.53 13.10
C TYR A 157 -56.09 13.40 14.09
N ASN A 158 -56.83 13.37 15.20
CA ASN A 158 -56.66 12.35 16.23
C ASN A 158 -56.98 10.94 15.72
N SER A 159 -57.97 10.79 14.84
CA SER A 159 -58.32 9.51 14.21
C SER A 159 -57.32 9.02 13.16
N HIS A 160 -56.57 9.93 12.52
CA HIS A 160 -55.61 9.64 11.44
C HIS A 160 -54.19 10.14 11.74
N LYS A 161 -53.86 10.18 13.04
CA LYS A 161 -52.65 10.86 13.52
C LYS A 161 -51.39 10.25 12.91
N ASP A 162 -51.35 8.93 12.83
CA ASP A 162 -50.19 8.20 12.34
C ASP A 162 -49.92 8.48 10.87
N GLU A 163 -50.94 8.49 10.02
CA GLU A 163 -50.84 8.77 8.59
C GLU A 163 -50.38 10.22 8.34
N ILE A 164 -51.00 11.16 9.04
CA ILE A 164 -50.67 12.60 8.91
C ILE A 164 -49.25 12.87 9.40
N ASP A 165 -48.84 12.29 10.53
CA ASP A 165 -47.50 12.49 11.10
C ASP A 165 -46.43 11.75 10.28
N LYS A 166 -46.74 10.58 9.69
CA LYS A 166 -45.86 9.91 8.72
C LYS A 166 -45.64 10.78 7.48
N TYR A 167 -46.71 11.35 6.92
CA TYR A 167 -46.61 12.27 5.78
C TYR A 167 -45.71 13.47 6.09
N LYS A 168 -45.97 14.17 7.21
CA LYS A 168 -45.21 15.35 7.63
C LYS A 168 -43.73 15.03 7.84
N ARG A 169 -43.41 13.93 8.54
CA ARG A 169 -42.03 13.50 8.77
C ARG A 169 -41.32 13.13 7.47
N ALA A 170 -41.98 12.37 6.58
CA ALA A 170 -41.41 11.99 5.30
C ALA A 170 -41.08 13.21 4.43
N ARG A 171 -41.99 14.21 4.37
CA ARG A 171 -41.73 15.50 3.69
C ARG A 171 -40.51 16.22 4.25
N ALA A 172 -40.44 16.38 5.58
CA ALA A 172 -39.34 17.10 6.23
C ALA A 172 -37.98 16.42 6.01
N ILE A 173 -37.92 15.09 6.08
CA ILE A 173 -36.69 14.35 5.85
C ILE A 173 -36.27 14.41 4.37
N LEU A 174 -37.23 14.24 3.45
CA LEU A 174 -36.96 14.33 2.02
C LEU A 174 -36.38 15.70 1.66
N GLU A 175 -37.01 16.79 2.12
CA GLU A 175 -36.53 18.15 1.90
C GLU A 175 -35.14 18.37 2.50
N LYS A 176 -34.85 17.82 3.69
CA LYS A 176 -33.52 17.88 4.29
C LYS A 176 -32.45 17.17 3.44
N ILE A 177 -32.79 16.06 2.77
CA ILE A 177 -31.84 15.30 1.94
C ILE A 177 -31.64 15.96 0.57
N THR A 178 -32.71 16.45 -0.04
CA THR A 178 -32.69 16.94 -1.44
C THR A 178 -32.53 18.45 -1.55
N GLY A 179 -32.76 19.20 -0.47
CA GLY A 179 -32.90 20.65 -0.49
C GLY A 179 -34.18 21.14 -1.20
N SER A 180 -35.12 20.23 -1.50
CA SER A 180 -36.33 20.55 -2.23
C SER A 180 -37.53 19.76 -1.72
N SER A 181 -38.66 20.43 -1.59
CA SER A 181 -39.94 19.77 -1.30
C SER A 181 -40.46 18.94 -2.49
N ALA A 182 -39.95 19.11 -3.70
CA ALA A 182 -40.42 18.39 -4.89
C ALA A 182 -39.90 16.94 -4.94
N ILE A 183 -40.81 16.01 -5.25
CA ILE A 183 -40.47 14.61 -5.50
C ILE A 183 -39.98 14.48 -6.95
N LYS A 184 -38.69 14.19 -7.13
CA LYS A 184 -38.03 14.14 -8.45
C LYS A 184 -37.35 12.79 -8.68
N ILE A 185 -38.14 11.71 -8.65
CA ILE A 185 -37.69 10.31 -8.78
C ILE A 185 -36.70 10.11 -9.95
N LYS A 186 -37.03 10.63 -11.13
CA LYS A 186 -36.19 10.50 -12.34
C LYS A 186 -34.84 11.20 -12.19
N ASP A 187 -34.80 12.34 -11.49
CA ASP A 187 -33.55 13.09 -11.29
C ASP A 187 -32.66 12.37 -10.27
N TRP A 188 -33.24 11.83 -9.20
CA TRP A 188 -32.48 11.04 -8.22
C TRP A 188 -31.90 9.76 -8.84
N GLN A 189 -32.67 9.06 -9.69
CA GLN A 189 -32.16 7.89 -10.42
C GLN A 189 -30.97 8.24 -11.33
N LYS A 190 -31.06 9.36 -12.06
CA LYS A 190 -29.95 9.86 -12.89
C LYS A 190 -28.73 10.23 -12.06
N GLU A 191 -28.92 10.89 -10.92
CA GLU A 191 -27.84 11.24 -10.01
C GLU A 191 -27.14 9.99 -9.45
N ILE A 192 -27.92 8.99 -9.00
CA ILE A 192 -27.39 7.70 -8.53
C ILE A 192 -26.54 7.03 -9.62
N GLN A 193 -27.06 6.90 -10.84
CA GLN A 193 -26.32 6.28 -11.95
C GLN A 193 -25.01 7.01 -12.23
N SER A 194 -25.02 8.35 -12.26
CA SER A 194 -23.82 9.15 -12.45
C SER A 194 -22.79 8.91 -11.33
N LEU A 195 -23.24 8.84 -10.07
CA LEU A 195 -22.37 8.60 -8.92
C LEU A 195 -21.78 7.18 -8.95
N GLU A 196 -22.56 6.18 -9.35
CA GLU A 196 -22.09 4.79 -9.51
C GLU A 196 -21.03 4.67 -10.61
N ASP A 197 -21.22 5.35 -11.75
CA ASP A 197 -20.25 5.39 -12.83
C ASP A 197 -18.94 6.05 -12.39
N GLU A 198 -19.01 7.13 -11.61
CA GLU A 198 -17.84 7.79 -11.03
C GLU A 198 -17.11 6.89 -10.01
N ILE A 199 -17.85 6.21 -9.12
CA ILE A 199 -17.26 5.24 -8.18
C ILE A 199 -16.56 4.11 -8.94
N SER A 200 -17.16 3.60 -10.02
CA SER A 200 -16.55 2.57 -10.86
C SER A 200 -15.22 3.03 -11.46
N LYS A 201 -15.15 4.28 -11.95
CA LYS A 201 -13.89 4.88 -12.45
C LYS A 201 -12.84 5.01 -11.34
N LEU A 202 -13.22 5.49 -10.16
CA LEU A 202 -12.32 5.63 -9.00
C LEU A 202 -11.79 4.27 -8.53
N ASN A 203 -12.62 3.23 -8.52
CA ASN A 203 -12.21 1.87 -8.16
C ASN A 203 -11.19 1.29 -9.17
N ARG A 204 -11.37 1.52 -10.47
CA ARG A 204 -10.39 1.12 -11.49
C ARG A 204 -9.05 1.82 -11.27
N GLN A 205 -9.06 3.11 -10.94
CA GLN A 205 -7.83 3.85 -10.59
C GLN A 205 -7.16 3.28 -9.33
N SER A 206 -7.93 2.96 -8.29
CA SER A 206 -7.39 2.35 -7.07
C SER A 206 -6.74 0.98 -7.34
N GLN A 207 -7.31 0.21 -8.27
CA GLN A 207 -6.72 -1.06 -8.71
C GLN A 207 -5.37 -0.86 -9.43
N ILE A 208 -5.25 0.15 -10.30
CA ILE A 208 -3.97 0.51 -10.94
C ILE A 208 -2.93 0.90 -9.87
N VAL A 209 -3.32 1.72 -8.89
CA VAL A 209 -2.43 2.10 -7.78
C VAL A 209 -1.96 0.87 -7.00
N LYS A 210 -2.84 -0.11 -6.77
CA LYS A 210 -2.48 -1.38 -6.10
C LYS A 210 -1.44 -2.17 -6.90
N GLU A 211 -1.58 -2.24 -8.22
CA GLU A 211 -0.62 -2.91 -9.12
C GLU A 211 0.73 -2.20 -9.13
N GLU A 212 0.75 -0.86 -9.08
CA GLU A 212 2.00 -0.11 -8.92
C GLU A 212 2.73 -0.42 -7.61
N TYR A 213 1.98 -0.57 -6.51
CA TYR A 213 2.56 -0.95 -5.23
C TYR A 213 3.24 -2.31 -5.26
N GLU A 214 2.82 -3.25 -6.12
CA GLU A 214 3.53 -4.53 -6.27
C GLU A 214 4.95 -4.32 -6.81
N SER A 215 5.11 -3.46 -7.82
CA SER A 215 6.42 -3.11 -8.38
C SER A 215 7.27 -2.36 -7.37
N ILE A 216 6.69 -1.36 -6.68
CA ILE A 216 7.36 -0.61 -5.61
C ILE A 216 7.81 -1.54 -4.49
N ASN A 217 6.96 -2.47 -4.03
CA ASN A 217 7.30 -3.39 -2.96
C ASN A 217 8.46 -4.31 -3.33
N HIS A 218 8.51 -4.75 -4.60
CA HIS A 218 9.65 -5.52 -5.08
C HIS A 218 10.94 -4.69 -5.08
N ILE A 219 10.90 -3.43 -5.53
CA ILE A 219 12.05 -2.52 -5.49
C ILE A 219 12.49 -2.26 -4.05
N LYS A 220 11.55 -2.00 -3.13
CA LYS A 220 11.84 -1.82 -1.70
C LYS A 220 12.51 -3.04 -1.10
N TYR A 221 12.06 -4.23 -1.47
CA TYR A 221 12.65 -5.48 -1.01
C TYR A 221 14.08 -5.66 -1.54
N ALA A 222 14.31 -5.33 -2.81
CA ALA A 222 15.64 -5.38 -3.41
C ALA A 222 16.61 -4.41 -2.72
N VAL A 223 16.22 -3.14 -2.54
CA VAL A 223 17.00 -2.13 -1.81
C VAL A 223 17.34 -2.64 -0.41
N LYS A 224 16.35 -3.13 0.34
CA LYS A 224 16.58 -3.68 1.67
C LYS A 224 17.57 -4.84 1.66
N THR A 225 17.38 -5.81 0.76
CA THR A 225 18.24 -7.00 0.68
C THR A 225 19.70 -6.62 0.39
N VAL A 226 19.92 -5.68 -0.52
CA VAL A 226 21.27 -5.18 -0.83
C VAL A 226 21.84 -4.45 0.38
N ASN A 227 21.06 -3.59 1.05
CA ASN A 227 21.52 -2.91 2.26
C ASN A 227 21.95 -3.90 3.35
N ASP A 228 21.15 -4.93 3.59
CA ASP A 228 21.43 -5.96 4.59
C ASP A 228 22.67 -6.79 4.21
N ASP A 229 22.79 -7.24 2.95
CA ASP A 229 23.91 -8.10 2.51
C ASP A 229 25.26 -7.33 2.50
N TYR A 230 25.25 -6.03 2.18
CA TYR A 230 26.45 -5.18 2.12
C TYR A 230 26.70 -4.33 3.37
N GLY A 231 25.81 -4.36 4.37
CA GLY A 231 25.95 -3.55 5.59
C GLY A 231 25.82 -2.05 5.33
N ILE A 232 25.01 -1.65 4.36
CA ILE A 232 24.77 -0.24 4.02
C ILE A 232 23.78 0.35 5.04
N ASP A 233 24.28 1.28 5.84
CA ASP A 233 23.45 2.07 6.74
C ASP A 233 22.98 3.35 6.02
N LEU A 234 21.67 3.42 5.76
CA LEU A 234 21.06 4.59 5.11
C LEU A 234 21.29 5.88 5.91
N SER A 235 21.46 5.82 7.24
CA SER A 235 21.73 7.02 8.04
C SER A 235 23.09 7.64 7.71
N ILE A 236 24.13 6.81 7.51
CA ILE A 236 25.47 7.25 7.10
C ILE A 236 25.40 7.83 5.68
N GLU A 237 24.64 7.20 4.79
CA GLU A 237 24.51 7.64 3.40
C GLU A 237 23.71 8.96 3.28
N ILE A 238 22.74 9.19 4.18
CA ILE A 238 22.07 10.49 4.37
C ILE A 238 23.06 11.56 4.82
N ASP A 239 23.93 11.28 5.78
CA ASP A 239 24.94 12.24 6.25
C ASP A 239 25.92 12.62 5.13
N LYS A 240 26.33 11.64 4.31
CA LYS A 240 27.12 11.91 3.10
C LYS A 240 26.36 12.76 2.09
N ALA A 241 25.07 12.50 1.86
CA ALA A 241 24.24 13.31 0.98
C ALA A 241 24.12 14.77 1.46
N ILE A 242 23.97 14.99 2.77
CA ILE A 242 23.98 16.34 3.36
C ILE A 242 25.33 17.02 3.10
N LYS A 243 26.46 16.32 3.33
CA LYS A 243 27.81 16.85 3.08
C LYS A 243 28.06 17.17 1.59
N ARG A 244 27.44 16.43 0.67
CA ARG A 244 27.47 16.69 -0.79
C ARG A 244 26.64 17.91 -1.20
N GLY A 245 25.80 18.46 -0.31
CA GLY A 245 24.93 19.60 -0.61
C GLY A 245 23.63 19.23 -1.30
N GLU A 246 23.15 17.98 -1.12
CA GLU A 246 21.84 17.57 -1.62
C GLU A 246 20.71 18.43 -1.05
N LYS A 247 19.66 18.63 -1.85
CA LYS A 247 18.54 19.49 -1.46
C LYS A 247 17.85 18.96 -0.19
N PRO A 248 17.40 19.84 0.74
CA PRO A 248 16.70 19.41 1.95
C PRO A 248 15.47 18.53 1.69
N SER A 249 14.75 18.76 0.58
CA SER A 249 13.61 17.93 0.18
C SER A 249 14.02 16.49 -0.15
N VAL A 250 15.14 16.30 -0.86
CA VAL A 250 15.69 14.97 -1.21
C VAL A 250 16.07 14.23 0.07
N ILE A 251 16.80 14.90 0.97
CA ILE A 251 17.16 14.36 2.28
C ILE A 251 15.92 13.94 3.08
N ALA A 252 14.87 14.76 3.09
CA ALA A 252 13.63 14.44 3.79
C ALA A 252 12.94 13.20 3.23
N GLN A 253 12.94 13.00 1.90
CA GLN A 253 12.40 11.79 1.29
C GLN A 253 13.21 10.55 1.70
N ILE A 254 14.54 10.62 1.69
CA ILE A 254 15.38 9.49 2.09
C ILE A 254 15.15 9.13 3.57
N LYS A 255 15.10 10.14 4.47
CA LYS A 255 14.77 9.93 5.89
C LYS A 255 13.42 9.25 6.07
N LYS A 256 12.39 9.75 5.37
CA LYS A 256 11.04 9.17 5.40
C LYS A 256 11.04 7.71 4.91
N TYR A 257 11.82 7.40 3.88
CA TYR A 257 11.99 6.03 3.39
C TYR A 257 12.60 5.13 4.47
N GLN A 258 13.69 5.58 5.11
CA GLN A 258 14.36 4.85 6.19
C GLN A 258 13.41 4.59 7.37
N GLU A 259 12.72 5.63 7.87
CA GLU A 259 11.77 5.52 8.98
C GLU A 259 10.65 4.50 8.68
N GLN A 260 10.16 4.46 7.44
CA GLN A 260 9.14 3.50 7.01
C GLN A 260 9.66 2.06 7.01
N GLN A 261 10.92 1.83 6.63
CA GLN A 261 11.55 0.50 6.68
C GLN A 261 11.70 0.04 8.13
N GLU A 262 12.23 0.90 9.00
CA GLU A 262 12.39 0.58 10.43
C GLU A 262 11.05 0.31 11.12
N ALA A 263 10.03 1.12 10.83
CA ALA A 263 8.69 0.92 11.36
C ALA A 263 8.08 -0.42 10.92
N TYR A 264 8.31 -0.81 9.67
CA TYR A 264 7.86 -2.11 9.15
C TYR A 264 8.53 -3.27 9.88
N GLU A 265 9.85 -3.23 10.07
CA GLU A 265 10.58 -4.28 10.79
C GLU A 265 10.17 -4.37 12.26
N LYS A 266 10.01 -3.23 12.95
CA LYS A 266 9.47 -3.20 14.32
C LYS A 266 8.10 -3.86 14.42
N ARG A 267 7.22 -3.64 13.44
CA ARG A 267 5.89 -4.29 13.39
C ARG A 267 6.00 -5.78 13.15
N LYS A 268 6.81 -6.19 12.18
CA LYS A 268 7.06 -7.60 11.84
C LYS A 268 7.60 -8.38 13.04
N GLU A 269 8.53 -7.79 13.78
CA GLU A 269 9.12 -8.40 14.98
C GLU A 269 8.11 -8.52 16.13
N LYS A 270 7.30 -7.48 16.36
CA LYS A 270 6.17 -7.56 17.31
C LYS A 270 5.20 -8.70 16.97
N THR A 271 4.85 -8.85 15.69
CA THR A 271 3.97 -9.93 15.23
C THR A 271 4.58 -11.32 15.47
N LYS A 272 5.88 -11.51 15.19
CA LYS A 272 6.56 -12.79 15.48
C LYS A 272 6.56 -13.12 16.97
N ASN A 273 6.87 -12.11 17.81
CA ASN A 273 6.91 -12.30 19.26
C ASN A 273 5.52 -12.60 19.85
N TYR A 274 4.45 -12.02 19.29
CA TYR A 274 3.08 -12.33 19.66
C TYR A 274 2.78 -13.83 19.47
N TYR A 275 2.99 -14.38 18.27
CA TYR A 275 2.72 -15.80 18.01
C TYR A 275 3.62 -16.75 18.80
N ARG A 276 4.91 -16.40 19.00
CA ARG A 276 5.83 -17.20 19.82
C ARG A 276 5.43 -17.28 21.29
N ASN A 277 4.69 -16.29 21.78
CA ASN A 277 4.20 -16.24 23.16
C ASN A 277 2.80 -16.87 23.32
N GLU A 278 2.01 -17.02 22.25
CA GLU A 278 0.75 -17.79 22.28
C GLU A 278 0.96 -19.31 22.19
N GLU A 279 2.11 -19.76 21.68
CA GLU A 279 2.49 -21.19 21.60
C GLU A 279 3.17 -21.73 22.89
N ARG A 280 3.21 -20.96 23.97
CA ARG A 280 3.79 -21.34 25.28
C ARG A 280 2.73 -21.33 26.37
#